data_AF-A0AA91ZR92-F1
#
_entry.id   AF-A0AA91ZR92-F1
#
_cell.length_a   1.000
_cell.length_b   1.000
_cell.length_c   1.000
_cell.angle_alpha   90.00
_cell.angle_beta   90.00
_cell.angle_gamma   90.00
#
_symmetry.space_group_name_H-M   'P 1'
#
loop_
_entity.id
_entity.type
_entity.pdbx_description
1 polymer ?
#
loop_
_entity_poly.entity_id
_entity_poly.type
_entity_poly.pdbx_seq_one_letter_code
_entity_poly.pdbx_strand_id
1 'polypeptide(L)'
;MKKYFIKFFKVSSILILLLLVIGAVILFGTSYGHKLRVIAAESILTSQHPQYAKITLLSDKELNDISQSITNPKWENSAFSNSLKLSKQELERRKHLPLNVSIETIKKKYSDHYFEGKLMTISNPLNVKLVTQKGSQGKDVGEKIYVMAKRNHALAAVNASGFWDETGHGGGKTGIGIVIENGQVINTPKDINTPTLITGLTKYGQMVTGDYSAEQLLNKNVVSAAGFMPQLIVNGKKMITNDGGWGYGPRSIMAQKKDGSIMFFIIDGRQTHSIGASLRDCQDILYEKGAVNAMAMDGGSSATLYALGDILNIPSTLSHQSRYLPNAWVVTANQNQKVHVTIDGNPASSEKIAKVVGPTAIALNK
;
A
#
# COMPACT_ATOMS: atom_id res chain seq x y z
N MET A 1 -49.70 -32.14 -9.93
CA MET A 1 -48.30 -31.65 -9.84
C MET A 1 -47.95 -30.60 -10.90
N LYS A 2 -48.12 -30.86 -12.21
CA LYS A 2 -47.71 -29.92 -13.30
C LYS A 2 -48.33 -28.50 -13.23
N LYS A 3 -49.63 -28.37 -12.88
CA LYS A 3 -50.29 -27.05 -12.71
C LYS A 3 -49.75 -26.24 -11.53
N TYR A 4 -49.46 -26.89 -10.40
CA TYR A 4 -48.86 -26.23 -9.23
C TYR A 4 -47.43 -25.79 -9.50
N PHE A 5 -46.65 -26.60 -10.23
CA PHE A 5 -45.30 -26.27 -10.67
C PHE A 5 -45.27 -25.06 -11.61
N ILE A 6 -46.18 -24.99 -12.59
CA ILE A 6 -46.30 -23.83 -13.50
C ILE A 6 -46.74 -22.57 -12.74
N LYS A 7 -47.70 -22.70 -11.80
CA LYS A 7 -48.15 -21.56 -10.96
C LYS A 7 -47.01 -21.06 -10.07
N PHE A 8 -46.26 -21.95 -9.44
CA PHE A 8 -45.07 -21.61 -8.65
C PHE A 8 -44.03 -20.86 -9.48
N PHE A 9 -43.66 -21.39 -10.66
CA PHE A 9 -42.70 -20.73 -11.54
C PHE A 9 -43.15 -19.33 -11.96
N LYS A 10 -44.43 -19.15 -12.32
CA LYS A 10 -45.00 -17.84 -12.66
C LYS A 10 -44.92 -16.85 -11.50
N VAL A 11 -45.29 -17.25 -10.29
CA VAL A 11 -45.21 -16.39 -9.11
C VAL A 11 -43.77 -16.04 -8.79
N SER A 12 -42.84 -17.01 -8.84
CA SER A 12 -41.41 -16.77 -8.63
C SER A 12 -40.83 -15.82 -9.69
N SER A 13 -41.19 -15.97 -10.97
CA SER A 13 -40.74 -15.06 -12.03
C SER A 13 -41.27 -13.64 -11.84
N ILE A 14 -42.53 -13.48 -11.42
CA ILE A 14 -43.11 -12.16 -11.13
C ILE A 14 -42.40 -11.52 -9.93
N LEU A 15 -42.12 -12.29 -8.87
CA LEU A 15 -41.39 -11.81 -7.70
C LEU A 15 -39.97 -11.38 -8.07
N ILE A 16 -39.25 -12.15 -8.87
CA ILE A 16 -37.91 -11.80 -9.37
C ILE A 16 -37.98 -10.51 -10.19
N LEU A 17 -38.94 -10.39 -11.10
CA LEU A 17 -39.11 -9.17 -11.89
C LEU A 17 -39.38 -7.95 -11.00
N LEU A 18 -40.24 -8.08 -10.00
CA LEU A 18 -40.55 -7.02 -9.06
C LEU A 18 -39.31 -6.61 -8.22
N LEU A 19 -38.52 -7.59 -7.75
CA LEU A 19 -37.26 -7.33 -7.06
C LEU A 19 -36.23 -6.63 -7.97
N LEU A 20 -36.15 -7.01 -9.25
CA LEU A 20 -35.29 -6.34 -10.22
C LEU A 20 -35.72 -4.90 -10.48
N VAL A 21 -37.03 -4.65 -10.59
CA VAL A 21 -37.57 -3.28 -10.76
C VAL A 21 -37.27 -2.44 -9.52
N ILE A 22 -37.53 -2.97 -8.31
CA ILE A 22 -37.18 -2.27 -7.07
C ILE A 22 -35.68 -1.98 -7.00
N GLY A 23 -34.84 -2.97 -7.32
CA GLY A 23 -33.39 -2.81 -7.38
C GLY A 23 -32.97 -1.72 -8.37
N ALA A 24 -33.57 -1.69 -9.55
CA ALA A 24 -33.31 -0.65 -10.55
C ALA A 24 -33.76 0.74 -10.06
N VAL A 25 -34.94 0.85 -9.45
CA VAL A 25 -35.42 2.13 -8.87
C VAL A 25 -34.48 2.61 -7.76
N ILE A 26 -33.98 1.71 -6.90
CA ILE A 26 -32.99 2.08 -5.89
C ILE A 26 -31.69 2.53 -6.57
N LEU A 27 -31.16 1.75 -7.50
CA LEU A 27 -29.84 1.96 -8.11
C LEU A 27 -29.77 3.22 -9.00
N PHE A 28 -30.86 3.54 -9.70
CA PHE A 28 -30.91 4.65 -10.67
C PHE A 28 -31.79 5.82 -10.22
N GLY A 29 -32.80 5.58 -9.37
CA GLY A 29 -33.76 6.58 -8.93
C GLY A 29 -33.44 7.23 -7.57
N THR A 30 -32.38 6.81 -6.87
CA THR A 30 -32.01 7.37 -5.56
C THR A 30 -30.57 7.89 -5.53
N SER A 31 -30.31 8.85 -4.65
CA SER A 31 -28.95 9.34 -4.37
C SER A 31 -28.05 8.26 -3.77
N TYR A 32 -28.62 7.35 -2.97
CA TYR A 32 -27.91 6.19 -2.44
C TYR A 32 -27.42 5.26 -3.55
N GLY A 33 -28.30 4.92 -4.49
CA GLY A 33 -27.95 4.09 -5.65
C GLY A 33 -26.89 4.75 -6.54
N HIS A 34 -27.02 6.06 -6.78
CA HIS A 34 -25.98 6.82 -7.48
C HIS A 34 -24.62 6.75 -6.77
N LYS A 35 -24.58 6.96 -5.44
CA LYS A 35 -23.35 6.83 -4.65
C LYS A 35 -22.71 5.44 -4.78
N LEU A 36 -23.50 4.37 -4.76
CA LEU A 36 -22.98 3.01 -4.97
C LEU A 36 -22.32 2.85 -6.35
N ARG A 37 -22.93 3.41 -7.40
CA ARG A 37 -22.35 3.39 -8.75
C ARG A 37 -21.06 4.21 -8.84
N VAL A 38 -20.97 5.35 -8.14
CA VAL A 38 -19.73 6.14 -8.02
C VAL A 38 -18.63 5.35 -7.32
N ILE A 39 -18.90 4.76 -6.15
CA ILE A 39 -17.92 3.93 -5.43
C ILE A 39 -17.43 2.76 -6.30
N ALA A 40 -18.34 2.11 -7.03
CA ALA A 40 -17.99 1.04 -7.96
C ALA A 40 -17.09 1.55 -9.09
N ALA A 41 -17.39 2.72 -9.66
CA ALA A 41 -16.60 3.32 -10.73
C ALA A 41 -15.19 3.68 -10.27
N GLU A 42 -15.05 4.31 -9.09
CA GLU A 42 -13.76 4.62 -8.47
C GLU A 42 -12.92 3.35 -8.24
N SER A 43 -13.57 2.29 -7.76
CA SER A 43 -12.93 0.99 -7.51
C SER A 43 -12.42 0.32 -8.80
N ILE A 44 -13.14 0.49 -9.91
CA ILE A 44 -12.79 -0.06 -11.22
C ILE A 44 -11.72 0.80 -11.91
N LEU A 45 -11.86 2.13 -11.88
CA LEU A 45 -10.92 3.07 -12.49
C LEU A 45 -9.53 3.03 -11.84
N THR A 46 -9.45 2.65 -10.55
CA THR A 46 -8.18 2.43 -9.84
C THR A 46 -7.63 1.01 -9.98
N SER A 47 -8.28 0.14 -10.77
CA SER A 47 -7.84 -1.23 -11.02
C SER A 47 -6.95 -1.33 -12.27
N GLN A 48 -6.45 -2.54 -12.56
CA GLN A 48 -5.76 -2.82 -13.83
C GLN A 48 -6.70 -2.93 -15.04
N HIS A 49 -8.02 -2.84 -14.83
CA HIS A 49 -9.01 -2.90 -15.90
C HIS A 49 -9.98 -1.70 -15.88
N PRO A 50 -9.46 -0.45 -15.98
CA PRO A 50 -10.29 0.76 -15.89
C PRO A 50 -11.31 0.87 -17.03
N GLN A 51 -11.10 0.19 -18.17
CA GLN A 51 -12.02 0.16 -19.30
C GLN A 51 -13.43 -0.37 -18.94
N TYR A 52 -13.55 -1.16 -17.87
CA TYR A 52 -14.84 -1.68 -17.42
C TYR A 52 -15.65 -0.67 -16.59
N ALA A 53 -15.15 0.53 -16.32
CA ALA A 53 -15.90 1.51 -15.52
C ALA A 53 -17.27 1.87 -16.12
N LYS A 54 -17.43 1.71 -17.44
CA LYS A 54 -18.71 1.92 -18.15
C LYS A 54 -19.85 0.99 -17.68
N ILE A 55 -19.55 -0.17 -17.08
CA ILE A 55 -20.58 -1.07 -16.54
C ILE A 55 -21.34 -0.46 -15.35
N THR A 56 -20.80 0.61 -14.75
CA THR A 56 -21.45 1.34 -13.66
C THR A 56 -22.57 2.26 -14.14
N LEU A 57 -22.72 2.42 -15.46
CA LEU A 57 -23.80 3.20 -16.08
C LEU A 57 -23.84 4.66 -15.58
N LEU A 58 -22.70 5.19 -15.17
CA LEU A 58 -22.48 6.63 -15.03
C LEU A 58 -22.27 7.25 -16.41
N SER A 59 -22.54 8.55 -16.53
CA SER A 59 -22.28 9.27 -17.77
C SER A 59 -20.77 9.31 -18.08
N ASP A 60 -20.40 9.41 -19.36
CA ASP A 60 -18.98 9.54 -19.76
C ASP A 60 -18.34 10.77 -19.11
N LYS A 61 -19.10 11.85 -18.91
CA LYS A 61 -18.64 13.05 -18.19
C LYS A 61 -18.26 12.71 -16.74
N GLU A 62 -19.14 12.04 -16.00
CA GLU A 62 -18.87 11.67 -14.60
C GLU A 62 -17.66 10.72 -14.50
N LEU A 63 -17.56 9.74 -15.40
CA LEU A 63 -16.41 8.82 -15.44
C LEU A 63 -15.10 9.56 -15.72
N ASN A 64 -15.12 10.55 -16.63
CA ASN A 64 -13.96 11.38 -16.92
C ASN A 64 -13.59 12.28 -15.73
N ASP A 65 -14.58 12.88 -15.06
CA ASP A 65 -14.35 13.72 -13.88
C ASP A 65 -13.72 12.90 -12.73
N ILE A 66 -14.21 11.68 -12.49
CA ILE A 66 -13.64 10.75 -11.50
C ILE A 66 -12.22 10.35 -11.91
N SER A 67 -12.01 9.95 -13.16
CA SER A 67 -10.70 9.58 -13.69
C SER A 67 -9.68 10.71 -13.57
N GLN A 68 -10.09 11.96 -13.86
CA GLN A 68 -9.25 13.14 -13.73
C GLN A 68 -8.84 13.39 -12.28
N SER A 69 -9.78 13.22 -11.32
CA SER A 69 -9.49 13.35 -9.90
C SER A 69 -8.54 12.27 -9.38
N ILE A 70 -8.65 11.04 -9.88
CA ILE A 70 -7.76 9.92 -9.52
C ILE A 70 -6.34 10.15 -10.04
N THR A 71 -6.23 10.61 -11.30
CA THR A 71 -4.94 10.75 -12.00
C THR A 71 -4.21 12.04 -11.68
N ASN A 72 -4.92 13.07 -11.20
CA ASN A 72 -4.35 14.37 -10.84
C ASN A 72 -4.67 14.73 -9.39
N PRO A 73 -4.20 13.94 -8.40
CA PRO A 73 -4.44 14.24 -7.01
C PRO A 73 -3.73 15.53 -6.59
N LYS A 74 -4.32 16.25 -5.62
CA LYS A 74 -3.64 17.37 -4.97
C LYS A 74 -2.39 16.87 -4.25
N TRP A 75 -1.31 17.64 -4.36
CA TRP A 75 -0.03 17.29 -3.74
C TRP A 75 0.65 18.52 -3.13
N GLU A 76 1.52 18.27 -2.17
CA GLU A 76 2.41 19.26 -1.56
C GLU A 76 3.74 18.57 -1.24
N ASN A 77 4.85 19.24 -1.52
CA ASN A 77 6.16 18.70 -1.16
C ASN A 77 6.34 18.68 0.37
N SER A 78 6.71 17.51 0.90
CA SER A 78 6.99 17.41 2.33
C SER A 78 8.16 18.32 2.71
N ALA A 79 8.05 18.91 3.90
CA ALA A 79 9.05 19.79 4.45
C ALA A 79 10.36 19.00 4.61
N PHE A 80 11.38 19.45 3.89
CA PHE A 80 12.69 18.86 3.95
C PHE A 80 13.51 19.58 5.02
N SER A 81 13.94 18.85 6.05
CA SER A 81 14.74 19.48 7.10
C SER A 81 16.21 19.36 6.73
N ASN A 82 16.80 20.46 6.27
CA ASN A 82 18.27 20.57 6.10
C ASN A 82 19.04 20.32 7.42
N SER A 83 18.34 20.23 8.56
CA SER A 83 18.91 20.01 9.90
C SER A 83 19.43 18.59 10.17
N LEU A 84 19.19 17.61 9.28
CA LEU A 84 19.73 16.26 9.42
C LEU A 84 21.11 16.09 8.75
N LYS A 85 21.98 17.11 8.77
CA LYS A 85 23.42 16.90 8.60
C LYS A 85 23.98 16.21 9.85
N LEU A 86 23.54 14.98 10.10
CA LEU A 86 24.09 14.13 11.15
C LEU A 86 25.57 13.92 10.83
N SER A 87 26.42 14.06 11.86
CA SER A 87 27.81 13.65 11.73
C SER A 87 27.86 12.16 11.38
N LYS A 88 28.92 11.71 10.71
CA LYS A 88 29.10 10.29 10.41
C LYS A 88 29.00 9.42 11.67
N GLN A 89 29.59 9.88 12.76
CA GLN A 89 29.55 9.20 14.07
C GLN A 89 28.13 9.07 14.61
N GLU A 90 27.32 10.14 14.56
CA GLU A 90 25.94 10.09 15.03
C GLU A 90 25.06 9.21 14.14
N LEU A 91 25.27 9.23 12.82
CA LEU A 91 24.57 8.35 11.89
C LEU A 91 24.89 6.88 12.17
N GLU A 92 26.17 6.53 12.37
CA GLU A 92 26.56 5.17 12.74
C GLU A 92 25.97 4.76 14.09
N ARG A 93 26.01 5.63 15.10
CA ARG A 93 25.38 5.37 16.41
C ARG A 93 23.88 5.07 16.27
N ARG A 94 23.16 5.86 15.45
CA ARG A 94 21.72 5.67 15.21
C ARG A 94 21.39 4.36 14.50
N LYS A 95 22.23 3.90 13.56
CA LYS A 95 22.05 2.62 12.87
C LYS A 95 22.02 1.43 13.85
N HIS A 96 22.74 1.52 14.96
CA HIS A 96 22.84 0.43 15.95
C HIS A 96 21.92 0.59 17.16
N LEU A 97 21.06 1.62 17.21
CA LEU A 97 20.02 1.72 18.23
C LEU A 97 19.08 0.50 18.18
N PRO A 98 18.52 0.05 19.32
CA PRO A 98 17.59 -1.08 19.34
C PRO A 98 16.45 -0.90 18.33
N LEU A 99 16.19 -1.95 17.56
CA LEU A 99 15.13 -2.00 16.56
C LEU A 99 13.89 -2.66 17.16
N ASN A 100 12.81 -1.90 17.29
CA ASN A 100 11.50 -2.39 17.65
C ASN A 100 10.62 -2.40 16.40
N VAL A 101 10.07 -3.56 16.06
CA VAL A 101 9.05 -3.73 15.03
C VAL A 101 7.76 -4.20 15.71
N SER A 102 6.68 -3.44 15.59
CA SER A 102 5.38 -3.83 16.13
C SER A 102 4.37 -3.94 15.01
N ILE A 103 3.61 -5.03 14.97
CA ILE A 103 2.58 -5.29 13.98
C ILE A 103 1.27 -5.46 14.74
N GLU A 104 0.32 -4.56 14.52
CA GLU A 104 -1.00 -4.60 15.14
C GLU A 104 -2.09 -4.87 14.10
N THR A 105 -3.08 -5.68 14.48
CA THR A 105 -4.28 -5.92 13.71
C THR A 105 -5.30 -4.83 14.00
N ILE A 106 -5.72 -4.11 12.96
CA ILE A 106 -6.76 -3.10 13.03
C ILE A 106 -8.02 -3.66 12.38
N LYS A 107 -9.11 -3.70 13.14
CA LYS A 107 -10.45 -4.03 12.64
C LYS A 107 -11.36 -2.81 12.86
N LYS A 108 -12.01 -2.35 11.79
CA LYS A 108 -12.96 -1.24 11.85
C LYS A 108 -14.27 -1.66 11.22
N LYS A 109 -15.37 -1.29 11.87
CA LYS A 109 -16.73 -1.51 11.41
C LYS A 109 -17.47 -0.18 11.49
N TYR A 110 -17.90 0.30 10.33
CA TYR A 110 -18.78 1.45 10.18
C TYR A 110 -20.19 0.98 9.81
N SER A 111 -21.11 1.94 9.65
CA SER A 111 -22.49 1.63 9.25
C SER A 111 -22.60 1.03 7.85
N ASP A 112 -21.70 1.39 6.94
CA ASP A 112 -21.76 1.06 5.52
C ASP A 112 -20.62 0.15 5.04
N HIS A 113 -19.55 -0.01 5.83
CA HIS A 113 -18.42 -0.86 5.46
C HIS A 113 -17.65 -1.39 6.69
N TYR A 114 -16.80 -2.38 6.46
CA TYR A 114 -15.89 -2.92 7.46
C TYR A 114 -14.60 -3.37 6.78
N PHE A 115 -13.49 -3.27 7.50
CA PHE A 115 -12.23 -3.77 7.01
C PHE A 115 -11.33 -4.28 8.14
N GLU A 116 -10.39 -5.11 7.72
CA GLU A 116 -9.27 -5.59 8.53
C GLU A 116 -7.96 -5.24 7.84
N GLY A 117 -6.96 -4.86 8.64
CA GLY A 117 -5.62 -4.58 8.17
C GLY A 117 -4.56 -4.77 9.24
N LYS A 118 -3.29 -4.69 8.83
CA LYS A 118 -2.12 -4.73 9.70
C LYS A 118 -1.39 -3.40 9.64
N LEU A 119 -1.16 -2.77 10.79
CA LEU A 119 -0.26 -1.62 10.91
C LEU A 119 1.07 -2.08 11.49
N MET A 120 2.13 -1.99 10.70
CA MET A 120 3.49 -2.25 11.13
C MET A 120 4.19 -0.93 11.46
N THR A 121 4.72 -0.78 12.67
CA THR A 121 5.54 0.36 13.11
C THR A 121 6.98 -0.09 13.32
N ILE A 122 7.93 0.64 12.72
CA ILE A 122 9.38 0.41 12.81
C ILE A 122 10.02 1.60 13.50
N SER A 123 10.63 1.37 14.66
CA SER A 123 11.18 2.44 15.51
C SER A 123 12.38 3.18 14.90
N ASN A 124 13.10 2.55 13.97
CA ASN A 124 14.30 3.12 13.36
C ASN A 124 14.17 3.16 11.83
N PRO A 125 14.05 4.35 11.20
CA PRO A 125 13.91 4.47 9.76
C PRO A 125 15.14 4.00 8.98
N LEU A 126 16.32 3.98 9.60
CA LEU A 126 17.57 3.55 8.96
C LEU A 126 17.62 2.04 8.70
N ASN A 127 16.66 1.28 9.24
CA ASN A 127 16.49 -0.14 8.97
C ASN A 127 15.55 -0.41 7.79
N VAL A 128 14.95 0.63 7.19
CA VAL A 128 14.02 0.52 6.07
C VAL A 128 14.73 0.94 4.78
N LYS A 129 14.68 0.09 3.76
CA LYS A 129 15.21 0.40 2.41
C LYS A 129 14.33 -0.19 1.33
N LEU A 130 14.38 0.39 0.13
CA LEU A 130 13.76 -0.21 -1.04
C LEU A 130 14.73 -1.21 -1.67
N VAL A 131 14.21 -2.34 -2.14
CA VAL A 131 14.94 -3.31 -2.96
C VAL A 131 14.14 -3.66 -4.21
N THR A 132 14.83 -3.93 -5.31
CA THR A 132 14.16 -4.37 -6.55
C THR A 132 14.23 -5.88 -6.73
N GLN A 133 13.33 -6.38 -7.57
CA GLN A 133 13.44 -7.71 -8.15
C GLN A 133 14.79 -7.89 -8.87
N LYS A 134 15.31 -9.12 -8.92
CA LYS A 134 16.57 -9.49 -9.60
C LYS A 134 16.37 -10.60 -10.65
N GLY A 135 15.13 -10.82 -11.11
CA GLY A 135 14.78 -11.77 -12.16
C GLY A 135 14.93 -13.25 -11.78
N SER A 136 15.07 -13.58 -10.49
CA SER A 136 15.31 -14.97 -10.05
C SER A 136 14.15 -15.92 -10.30
N GLN A 137 12.95 -15.39 -10.56
CA GLN A 137 11.73 -16.17 -10.83
C GLN A 137 11.27 -16.08 -12.30
N GLY A 138 12.11 -15.53 -13.18
CA GLY A 138 11.86 -15.37 -14.61
C GLY A 138 12.32 -14.01 -15.12
N LYS A 139 12.70 -13.94 -16.40
CA LYS A 139 13.25 -12.73 -17.02
C LYS A 139 12.20 -11.65 -17.29
N ASP A 140 10.94 -12.04 -17.44
CA ASP A 140 9.83 -11.16 -17.83
C ASP A 140 8.80 -10.94 -16.73
N VAL A 141 9.12 -11.39 -15.51
CA VAL A 141 8.28 -11.20 -14.32
C VAL A 141 9.09 -10.55 -13.21
N GLY A 142 8.40 -9.89 -12.30
CA GLY A 142 8.95 -9.47 -11.03
C GLY A 142 9.21 -10.64 -10.11
N GLU A 143 9.37 -10.36 -8.83
CA GLU A 143 9.57 -11.38 -7.82
C GLU A 143 8.46 -11.33 -6.77
N LYS A 144 8.15 -12.48 -6.19
CA LYS A 144 7.29 -12.55 -5.02
C LYS A 144 7.98 -11.83 -3.86
N ILE A 145 7.19 -11.17 -3.02
CA ILE A 145 7.73 -10.37 -1.91
C ILE A 145 8.61 -11.19 -0.96
N TYR A 146 8.26 -12.45 -0.70
CA TYR A 146 9.04 -13.34 0.17
C TYR A 146 10.40 -13.72 -0.43
N VAL A 147 10.55 -13.71 -1.77
CA VAL A 147 11.84 -13.95 -2.42
C VAL A 147 12.76 -12.75 -2.22
N MET A 148 12.24 -11.54 -2.45
CA MET A 148 12.98 -10.30 -2.17
C MET A 148 13.36 -10.18 -0.69
N ALA A 149 12.44 -10.54 0.21
CA ALA A 149 12.67 -10.51 1.66
C ALA A 149 13.76 -11.49 2.09
N LYS A 150 13.69 -12.76 1.65
CA LYS A 150 14.68 -13.80 1.98
C LYS A 150 16.08 -13.43 1.48
N ARG A 151 16.19 -12.96 0.23
CA ARG A 151 17.48 -12.51 -0.35
C ARG A 151 18.13 -11.39 0.47
N ASN A 152 17.33 -10.57 1.15
CA ASN A 152 17.80 -9.43 1.93
C ASN A 152 17.86 -9.69 3.43
N HIS A 153 17.62 -10.92 3.90
CA HIS A 153 17.53 -11.26 5.33
C HIS A 153 16.56 -10.32 6.10
N ALA A 154 15.43 -10.00 5.45
CA ALA A 154 14.51 -8.99 5.95
C ALA A 154 13.55 -9.55 7.01
N LEU A 155 13.46 -8.86 8.15
CA LEU A 155 12.48 -9.09 9.21
C LEU A 155 11.05 -8.96 8.69
N ALA A 156 10.84 -7.97 7.82
CA ALA A 156 9.57 -7.71 7.17
C ALA A 156 9.77 -7.10 5.79
N ALA A 157 8.76 -7.24 4.93
CA ALA A 157 8.70 -6.63 3.62
C ALA A 157 7.27 -6.21 3.26
N VAL A 158 7.15 -5.08 2.57
CA VAL A 158 5.88 -4.51 2.09
C VAL A 158 6.03 -4.11 0.63
N ASN A 159 4.99 -4.31 -0.17
CA ASN A 159 5.00 -3.88 -1.56
C ASN A 159 5.19 -2.35 -1.69
N ALA A 160 5.70 -1.88 -2.83
CA ALA A 160 6.09 -0.47 -2.98
C ALA A 160 5.44 0.20 -4.21
N SER A 161 6.17 0.36 -5.32
CA SER A 161 5.66 1.10 -6.47
C SER A 161 4.55 0.34 -7.20
N GLY A 162 3.73 1.08 -7.98
CA GLY A 162 2.96 0.47 -9.06
C GLY A 162 3.89 -0.09 -10.13
N PHE A 163 3.33 -0.77 -11.13
CA PHE A 163 4.11 -1.33 -12.23
C PHE A 163 3.35 -1.42 -13.54
N TRP A 164 4.11 -1.42 -14.63
CA TRP A 164 3.58 -1.71 -15.96
C TRP A 164 3.23 -3.19 -16.06
N ASP A 165 2.04 -3.46 -16.57
CA ASP A 165 1.53 -4.81 -16.74
C ASP A 165 1.16 -5.05 -18.22
N GLU A 166 2.19 -5.07 -19.06
CA GLU A 166 2.05 -5.24 -20.52
C GLU A 166 1.30 -6.52 -20.90
N THR A 167 1.35 -7.55 -20.06
CA THR A 167 0.68 -8.84 -20.30
C THR A 167 -0.73 -8.90 -19.70
N GLY A 168 -1.14 -7.94 -18.88
CA GLY A 168 -2.44 -7.93 -18.18
C GLY A 168 -2.61 -9.02 -17.11
N HIS A 169 -1.54 -9.71 -16.73
CA HIS A 169 -1.56 -10.82 -15.75
C HIS A 169 -0.87 -10.46 -14.42
N GLY A 170 -0.38 -9.24 -14.29
CA GLY A 170 0.31 -8.76 -13.13
C GLY A 170 1.79 -9.11 -13.10
N GLY A 171 2.48 -8.97 -14.23
CA GLY A 171 3.86 -9.42 -14.40
C GLY A 171 4.85 -8.80 -13.42
N GLY A 172 4.68 -7.53 -13.03
CA GLY A 172 5.48 -6.92 -11.97
C GLY A 172 6.95 -6.70 -12.32
N LYS A 173 7.32 -6.72 -13.61
CA LYS A 173 8.72 -6.66 -14.05
C LYS A 173 9.35 -5.28 -13.79
N THR A 174 8.64 -4.22 -14.16
CA THR A 174 9.15 -2.84 -14.17
C THR A 174 8.23 -1.93 -13.36
N GLY A 175 8.77 -1.30 -12.33
CA GLY A 175 8.02 -0.31 -11.54
C GLY A 175 7.71 0.95 -12.35
N ILE A 176 6.59 1.60 -12.06
CA ILE A 176 6.27 2.93 -12.62
C ILE A 176 6.87 4.05 -11.78
N GLY A 177 7.02 5.23 -12.38
CA GLY A 177 7.55 6.42 -11.71
C GLY A 177 9.04 6.30 -11.42
N ILE A 178 9.53 7.04 -10.41
CA ILE A 178 10.94 6.99 -10.03
C ILE A 178 11.19 5.82 -9.08
N VAL A 179 12.22 5.02 -9.38
CA VAL A 179 12.73 3.98 -8.49
C VAL A 179 14.19 4.25 -8.19
N ILE A 180 14.54 4.39 -6.91
CA ILE A 180 15.92 4.51 -6.44
C ILE A 180 16.19 3.37 -5.45
N GLU A 181 17.26 2.61 -5.67
CA GLU A 181 17.77 1.56 -4.78
C GLU A 181 19.22 1.90 -4.41
N ASN A 182 19.53 1.98 -3.11
CA ASN A 182 20.86 2.30 -2.59
C ASN A 182 21.50 3.57 -3.20
N GLY A 183 20.68 4.59 -3.49
CA GLY A 183 21.13 5.85 -4.12
C GLY A 183 21.40 5.76 -5.62
N GLN A 184 21.11 4.62 -6.26
CA GLN A 184 21.17 4.46 -7.71
C GLN A 184 19.78 4.55 -8.32
N VAL A 185 19.65 5.31 -9.40
CA VAL A 185 18.39 5.44 -10.15
C VAL A 185 18.21 4.19 -10.99
N ILE A 186 17.17 3.41 -10.67
CA ILE A 186 16.83 2.17 -11.36
C ILE A 186 15.77 2.40 -12.43
N ASN A 187 14.82 3.30 -12.17
CA ASN A 187 13.76 3.65 -13.11
C ASN A 187 13.42 5.14 -13.03
N THR A 188 13.02 5.70 -14.16
CA THR A 188 12.45 7.05 -14.27
C THR A 188 11.24 6.99 -15.19
N PRO A 189 10.25 7.90 -15.06
CA PRO A 189 9.10 7.93 -15.96
C PRO A 189 9.49 8.22 -17.42
N LYS A 190 10.51 9.06 -17.63
CA LYS A 190 11.05 9.39 -18.96
C LYS A 190 12.55 9.63 -18.89
N ASP A 191 12.97 10.57 -18.05
CA ASP A 191 14.37 10.88 -17.79
C ASP A 191 14.57 11.30 -16.32
N ILE A 192 15.84 11.52 -15.93
CA ILE A 192 16.23 11.86 -14.55
C ILE A 192 15.65 13.21 -14.05
N ASN A 193 15.22 14.08 -14.97
CA ASN A 193 14.72 15.42 -14.70
C ASN A 193 13.19 15.50 -14.73
N THR A 194 12.52 14.43 -15.19
CA THR A 194 11.06 14.37 -15.25
C THR A 194 10.50 14.12 -13.85
N PRO A 195 9.71 15.07 -13.29
CA PRO A 195 9.14 14.91 -11.96
C PRO A 195 7.95 13.96 -11.96
N THR A 196 7.74 13.30 -10.83
CA THR A 196 6.53 12.52 -10.54
C THR A 196 6.31 12.43 -9.04
N LEU A 197 5.11 12.01 -8.64
CA LEU A 197 4.81 11.76 -7.23
C LEU A 197 5.59 10.53 -6.72
N ILE A 198 6.27 10.74 -5.60
CA ILE A 198 7.12 9.73 -4.97
C ILE A 198 6.89 9.64 -3.46
N THR A 199 7.28 8.50 -2.92
CA THR A 199 7.75 8.38 -1.54
C THR A 199 9.21 7.92 -1.55
N GLY A 200 10.03 8.51 -0.70
CA GLY A 200 11.43 8.13 -0.56
C GLY A 200 11.97 8.31 0.85
N LEU A 201 13.13 7.70 1.10
CA LEU A 201 13.90 7.84 2.33
C LEU A 201 15.28 8.38 2.02
N THR A 202 15.65 9.43 2.76
CA THR A 202 17.02 9.93 2.79
C THR A 202 17.94 8.96 3.52
N LYS A 203 19.25 9.07 3.28
CA LYS A 203 20.26 8.35 4.08
C LYS A 203 20.25 8.67 5.58
N TYR A 204 19.48 9.68 5.99
CA TYR A 204 19.29 10.10 7.38
C TYR A 204 17.95 9.63 7.97
N GLY A 205 17.16 8.86 7.22
CA GLY A 205 15.90 8.31 7.68
C GLY A 205 14.71 9.28 7.60
N GLN A 206 14.87 10.44 6.97
CA GLN A 206 13.73 11.33 6.69
C GLN A 206 12.94 10.84 5.46
N MET A 207 11.62 10.74 5.59
CA MET A 207 10.69 10.47 4.51
C MET A 207 10.44 11.73 3.67
N VAL A 208 10.62 11.59 2.36
CA VAL A 208 10.38 12.64 1.36
C VAL A 208 9.18 12.21 0.53
N THR A 209 8.19 13.09 0.38
CA THR A 209 6.99 12.84 -0.44
C THR A 209 6.64 14.08 -1.24
N GLY A 210 6.05 13.89 -2.41
CA GLY A 210 5.59 14.97 -3.28
C GLY A 210 6.10 14.78 -4.69
N ASP A 211 6.09 15.86 -5.48
CA ASP A 211 6.48 15.86 -6.89
C ASP A 211 7.96 16.24 -7.02
N TYR A 212 8.76 15.27 -7.46
CA TYR A 212 10.21 15.41 -7.57
C TYR A 212 10.76 14.68 -8.78
N SER A 213 11.82 15.22 -9.38
CA SER A 213 12.68 14.48 -10.30
C SER A 213 13.68 13.60 -9.57
N ALA A 214 14.24 12.60 -10.26
CA ALA A 214 15.26 11.73 -9.67
C ALA A 214 16.52 12.53 -9.30
N GLU A 215 16.91 13.53 -10.09
CA GLU A 215 18.02 14.42 -9.79
C GLU A 215 17.78 15.20 -8.47
N GLN A 216 16.58 15.77 -8.29
CA GLN A 216 16.23 16.48 -7.06
C GLN A 216 16.28 15.56 -5.83
N LEU A 217 15.86 14.30 -5.97
CA LEU A 217 15.92 13.31 -4.89
C LEU A 217 17.37 12.97 -4.52
N LEU A 218 18.24 12.74 -5.50
CA LEU A 218 19.68 12.49 -5.25
C LEU A 218 20.34 13.68 -4.55
N ASN A 219 20.04 14.91 -4.98
CA ASN A 219 20.52 16.14 -4.33
C ASN A 219 20.03 16.28 -2.87
N LYS A 220 18.86 15.69 -2.56
CA LYS A 220 18.32 15.57 -1.20
C LYS A 220 18.86 14.39 -0.41
N ASN A 221 19.87 13.67 -0.92
CA ASN A 221 20.45 12.47 -0.33
C ASN A 221 19.43 11.31 -0.15
N VAL A 222 18.43 11.22 -1.03
CA VAL A 222 17.51 10.09 -1.09
C VAL A 222 18.25 8.85 -1.58
N VAL A 223 18.11 7.75 -0.84
CA VAL A 223 18.77 6.47 -1.13
C VAL A 223 17.78 5.35 -1.44
N SER A 224 16.50 5.57 -1.17
CA SER A 224 15.42 4.66 -1.53
C SER A 224 14.22 5.47 -1.97
N ALA A 225 13.64 5.18 -3.13
CA ALA A 225 12.45 5.89 -3.59
C ALA A 225 11.58 4.99 -4.46
N ALA A 226 10.27 5.09 -4.31
CA ALA A 226 9.28 4.39 -5.12
C ALA A 226 8.18 5.38 -5.56
N GLY A 227 7.82 5.32 -6.83
CA GLY A 227 6.73 6.11 -7.41
C GLY A 227 5.37 5.51 -7.13
N PHE A 228 4.46 6.34 -6.61
CA PHE A 228 3.02 6.05 -6.49
C PHE A 228 2.25 7.32 -6.14
N MET A 229 0.94 7.23 -5.88
CA MET A 229 0.07 8.33 -5.47
C MET A 229 -1.23 7.80 -4.82
N PRO A 230 -2.01 8.63 -4.10
CA PRO A 230 -1.76 10.02 -3.69
C PRO A 230 -1.08 10.15 -2.32
N GLN A 231 -0.77 11.39 -1.94
CA GLN A 231 -0.42 11.74 -0.56
C GLN A 231 -1.67 11.74 0.31
N LEU A 232 -1.57 11.15 1.51
CA LEU A 232 -2.64 11.15 2.51
C LEU A 232 -2.39 12.20 3.60
N ILE A 233 -1.15 12.31 4.06
CA ILE A 233 -0.78 13.28 5.09
C ILE A 233 0.51 13.95 4.63
N VAL A 234 0.58 15.28 4.74
CA VAL A 234 1.79 16.05 4.42
C VAL A 234 1.99 17.07 5.51
N ASN A 235 3.19 17.11 6.11
CA ASN A 235 3.55 18.10 7.12
C ASN A 235 2.55 18.19 8.29
N GLY A 236 1.96 17.05 8.69
CA GLY A 236 0.94 16.96 9.74
C GLY A 236 -0.43 17.49 9.33
N LYS A 237 -0.70 17.65 8.03
CA LYS A 237 -2.01 18.04 7.48
C LYS A 237 -2.62 16.91 6.66
N LYS A 238 -3.94 16.72 6.81
CA LYS A 238 -4.74 15.75 6.06
C LYS A 238 -4.98 16.26 4.63
N MET A 239 -4.72 15.43 3.62
CA MET A 239 -4.86 15.77 2.20
C MET A 239 -6.15 15.23 1.56
N ILE A 240 -6.63 14.08 2.06
CA ILE A 240 -7.82 13.40 1.57
C ILE A 240 -9.09 14.06 2.13
N THR A 241 -9.89 14.57 1.21
CA THR A 241 -11.25 15.05 1.43
C THR A 241 -12.27 14.00 1.02
N ASN A 242 -13.48 14.04 1.60
CA ASN A 242 -14.48 12.97 1.41
C ASN A 242 -13.86 11.60 1.67
N ASP A 243 -14.20 10.56 0.91
CA ASP A 243 -13.59 9.21 0.99
C ASP A 243 -12.24 9.09 0.23
N GLY A 244 -11.91 10.09 -0.58
CA GLY A 244 -10.71 10.14 -1.41
C GLY A 244 -10.88 9.63 -2.83
N GLY A 245 -12.09 9.29 -3.27
CA GLY A 245 -12.39 9.05 -4.68
C GLY A 245 -11.78 7.77 -5.27
N TRP A 246 -11.37 6.83 -4.42
CA TRP A 246 -10.73 5.57 -4.83
C TRP A 246 -11.60 4.34 -4.45
N GLY A 247 -12.83 4.55 -3.99
CA GLY A 247 -13.71 3.51 -3.45
C GLY A 247 -13.15 2.77 -2.23
N TYR A 248 -13.74 1.61 -1.94
CA TYR A 248 -13.25 0.69 -0.92
C TYR A 248 -12.39 -0.39 -1.57
N GLY A 249 -11.20 -0.64 -1.03
CA GLY A 249 -10.37 -1.73 -1.54
C GLY A 249 -9.17 -2.06 -0.66
N PRO A 250 -8.39 -3.08 -1.06
CA PRO A 250 -7.12 -3.36 -0.42
C PRO A 250 -6.16 -2.17 -0.63
N ARG A 251 -5.47 -1.77 0.43
CA ARG A 251 -4.58 -0.59 0.43
C ARG A 251 -3.22 -0.95 0.97
N SER A 252 -2.23 -0.19 0.52
CA SER A 252 -0.88 -0.21 1.06
C SER A 252 -0.45 1.24 1.23
N ILE A 253 -0.04 1.64 2.44
CA ILE A 253 0.35 3.02 2.76
C ILE A 253 1.65 3.00 3.54
N MET A 254 2.60 3.85 3.16
CA MET A 254 3.78 4.16 3.97
C MET A 254 3.57 5.49 4.66
N ALA A 255 3.97 5.60 5.92
CA ALA A 255 3.91 6.82 6.69
C ALA A 255 5.13 6.98 7.59
N GLN A 256 5.36 8.21 8.04
CA GLN A 256 6.40 8.54 9.00
C GLN A 256 5.83 9.40 10.12
N LYS A 257 6.19 9.07 11.37
CA LYS A 257 5.92 9.87 12.56
C LYS A 257 6.96 10.97 12.76
N LYS A 258 6.66 11.96 13.59
CA LYS A 258 7.60 13.06 13.93
C LYS A 258 8.92 12.57 14.55
N ASP A 259 8.87 11.46 15.28
CA ASP A 259 10.05 10.83 15.89
C ASP A 259 10.95 10.07 14.88
N GLY A 260 10.53 10.00 13.61
CA GLY A 260 11.23 9.31 12.54
C GLY A 260 10.78 7.87 12.30
N SER A 261 9.98 7.28 13.20
CA SER A 261 9.45 5.92 13.04
C SER A 261 8.68 5.79 11.74
N ILE A 262 8.88 4.69 11.04
CA ILE A 262 8.16 4.36 9.80
C ILE A 262 6.96 3.50 10.14
N MET A 263 5.85 3.73 9.46
CA MET A 263 4.66 2.91 9.53
C MET A 263 4.31 2.38 8.15
N PHE A 264 3.89 1.12 8.07
CA PHE A 264 3.24 0.54 6.90
C PHE A 264 1.85 0.05 7.28
N PHE A 265 0.83 0.52 6.58
CA PHE A 265 -0.54 0.13 6.82
C PHE A 265 -1.10 -0.64 5.63
N ILE A 266 -1.39 -1.93 5.85
CA ILE A 266 -1.80 -2.87 4.82
C ILE A 266 -3.21 -3.33 5.12
N ILE A 267 -4.12 -3.09 4.17
CA ILE A 267 -5.54 -3.38 4.31
C ILE A 267 -5.91 -4.54 3.39
N ASP A 268 -6.54 -5.57 3.95
CA ASP A 268 -7.21 -6.60 3.17
C ASP A 268 -8.48 -6.03 2.54
N GLY A 269 -8.94 -6.58 1.42
CA GLY A 269 -10.11 -6.05 0.75
C GLY A 269 -10.66 -6.99 -0.31
N ARG A 270 -11.87 -6.70 -0.79
CA ARG A 270 -12.60 -7.53 -1.77
C ARG A 270 -12.82 -8.98 -1.27
N GLN A 271 -12.97 -9.15 0.03
CA GLN A 271 -13.12 -10.42 0.71
C GLN A 271 -14.25 -10.37 1.75
N THR A 272 -14.76 -11.53 2.15
CA THR A 272 -15.88 -11.62 3.11
C THR A 272 -15.50 -11.16 4.53
N HIS A 273 -14.23 -11.12 4.90
CA HIS A 273 -13.78 -10.56 6.17
C HIS A 273 -13.33 -9.09 6.08
N SER A 274 -13.18 -8.56 4.86
CA SER A 274 -12.79 -7.17 4.64
C SER A 274 -13.20 -6.73 3.25
N ILE A 275 -14.08 -5.73 3.14
CA ILE A 275 -14.38 -5.15 1.83
C ILE A 275 -13.25 -4.22 1.36
N GLY A 276 -12.47 -3.70 2.30
CA GLY A 276 -11.39 -2.75 2.08
C GLY A 276 -11.68 -1.38 2.71
N ALA A 277 -10.69 -0.50 2.65
CA ALA A 277 -10.76 0.83 3.24
C ALA A 277 -10.76 1.92 2.16
N SER A 278 -11.40 3.05 2.48
CA SER A 278 -11.22 4.28 1.71
C SER A 278 -9.84 4.89 2.00
N LEU A 279 -9.41 5.86 1.18
CA LEU A 279 -8.18 6.60 1.47
C LEU A 279 -8.33 7.45 2.74
N ARG A 280 -9.54 7.96 3.01
CA ARG A 280 -9.84 8.71 4.24
C ARG A 280 -9.70 7.85 5.48
N ASP A 281 -10.20 6.62 5.47
CA ASP A 281 -10.04 5.71 6.62
C ASP A 281 -8.56 5.52 6.97
N CYS A 282 -7.75 5.26 5.94
CA CYS A 282 -6.31 5.07 6.10
C CYS A 282 -5.63 6.34 6.63
N GLN A 283 -6.00 7.51 6.09
CA GLN A 283 -5.50 8.80 6.53
C GLN A 283 -5.85 9.06 7.99
N ASP A 284 -7.12 8.92 8.37
CA ASP A 284 -7.61 9.30 9.69
C ASP A 284 -6.96 8.40 10.76
N ILE A 285 -6.85 7.09 10.50
CA ILE A 285 -6.15 6.15 11.40
C ILE A 285 -4.66 6.47 11.51
N LEU A 286 -3.96 6.69 10.40
CA LEU A 286 -2.53 7.00 10.43
C LEU A 286 -2.26 8.34 11.12
N TYR A 287 -3.15 9.31 10.94
CA TYR A 287 -3.09 10.61 11.62
C TYR A 287 -3.24 10.44 13.13
N GLU A 288 -4.24 9.67 13.58
CA GLU A 288 -4.43 9.32 14.99
C GLU A 288 -3.23 8.58 15.59
N LYS A 289 -2.55 7.75 14.79
CA LYS A 289 -1.31 7.05 15.16
C LYS A 289 -0.07 7.95 15.11
N GLY A 290 -0.22 9.24 14.79
CA GLY A 290 0.83 10.26 14.86
C GLY A 290 1.67 10.39 13.60
N ALA A 291 1.17 9.95 12.43
CA ALA A 291 1.83 10.20 11.15
C ALA A 291 1.85 11.71 10.85
N VAL A 292 3.02 12.19 10.42
CA VAL A 292 3.19 13.56 9.90
C VAL A 292 3.35 13.58 8.39
N ASN A 293 3.77 12.47 7.77
CA ASN A 293 3.71 12.26 6.33
C ASN A 293 3.14 10.87 6.08
N ALA A 294 2.31 10.72 5.06
CA ALA A 294 1.76 9.44 4.61
C ALA A 294 1.49 9.47 3.11
N MET A 295 1.88 8.39 2.42
CA MET A 295 1.80 8.24 0.97
C MET A 295 1.26 6.85 0.64
N ALA A 296 0.28 6.78 -0.27
CA ALA A 296 -0.18 5.51 -0.78
C ALA A 296 0.94 4.80 -1.55
N MET A 297 0.87 3.48 -1.57
CA MET A 297 1.68 2.57 -2.36
C MET A 297 0.74 1.67 -3.18
N ASP A 298 1.29 0.80 -4.02
CA ASP A 298 0.46 -0.04 -4.87
C ASP A 298 -0.55 -0.86 -4.06
N GLY A 299 -1.83 -0.75 -4.42
CA GLY A 299 -2.93 -1.33 -3.64
C GLY A 299 -3.40 -2.65 -4.21
N GLY A 300 -4.68 -2.95 -3.98
CA GLY A 300 -5.32 -4.12 -4.57
C GLY A 300 -4.56 -5.41 -4.26
N SER A 301 -4.40 -6.26 -5.27
CA SER A 301 -3.72 -7.55 -5.12
C SER A 301 -2.23 -7.44 -4.83
N SER A 302 -1.64 -6.23 -4.91
CA SER A 302 -0.25 -5.97 -4.54
C SER A 302 -0.08 -5.78 -3.03
N ALA A 303 -1.14 -5.35 -2.32
CA ALA A 303 -1.12 -5.08 -0.88
C ALA A 303 -0.73 -6.35 -0.08
N THR A 304 0.53 -6.42 0.33
CA THR A 304 1.10 -7.60 0.98
C THR A 304 2.09 -7.20 2.08
N LEU A 305 1.90 -7.76 3.27
CA LEU A 305 2.83 -7.72 4.38
C LEU A 305 3.44 -9.11 4.59
N TYR A 306 4.74 -9.21 4.37
CA TYR A 306 5.54 -10.36 4.78
C TYR A 306 6.29 -10.00 6.07
N ALA A 307 6.26 -10.86 7.08
CA ALA A 307 7.09 -10.70 8.26
C ALA A 307 7.43 -12.06 8.89
N LEU A 308 8.65 -12.16 9.40
CA LEU A 308 9.16 -13.32 10.13
C LEU A 308 9.02 -14.68 9.40
N GLY A 309 9.02 -14.69 8.07
CA GLY A 309 8.86 -15.93 7.30
C GLY A 309 7.50 -16.11 6.64
N ASP A 310 6.49 -15.36 7.08
CA ASP A 310 5.09 -15.58 6.73
C ASP A 310 4.47 -14.34 6.08
N ILE A 311 3.44 -14.54 5.26
CA ILE A 311 2.53 -13.46 4.82
C ILE A 311 1.48 -13.29 5.92
N LEU A 312 1.32 -12.07 6.46
CA LEU A 312 0.48 -11.81 7.63
C LEU A 312 -0.92 -11.26 7.31
N ASN A 313 -1.16 -10.89 6.05
CA ASN A 313 -2.46 -10.45 5.55
C ASN A 313 -2.94 -11.42 4.45
N ILE A 314 -4.16 -11.25 3.93
CA ILE A 314 -4.70 -12.12 2.87
C ILE A 314 -4.77 -11.33 1.56
N PRO A 315 -3.76 -11.41 0.67
CA PRO A 315 -3.77 -10.72 -0.61
C PRO A 315 -5.05 -10.99 -1.43
N SER A 316 -5.54 -9.98 -2.13
CA SER A 316 -6.75 -10.08 -2.97
C SER A 316 -6.49 -10.75 -4.34
N THR A 317 -5.41 -11.53 -4.47
CA THR A 317 -5.21 -12.39 -5.64
C THR A 317 -6.20 -13.56 -5.60
N LEU A 318 -6.48 -14.19 -6.74
CA LEU A 318 -7.36 -15.36 -6.80
C LEU A 318 -6.84 -16.55 -5.95
N SER A 319 -5.53 -16.68 -5.81
CA SER A 319 -4.91 -17.72 -4.98
C SER A 319 -4.70 -17.31 -3.53
N HIS A 320 -5.05 -16.08 -3.15
CA HIS A 320 -4.73 -15.47 -1.85
C HIS A 320 -3.23 -15.49 -1.47
N GLN A 321 -2.35 -15.62 -2.46
CA GLN A 321 -0.91 -15.53 -2.30
C GLN A 321 -0.39 -14.19 -2.84
N SER A 322 0.81 -13.77 -2.39
CA SER A 322 1.45 -12.58 -2.94
C SER A 322 1.60 -12.67 -4.46
N ARG A 323 1.40 -11.57 -5.21
CA ARG A 323 1.69 -11.50 -6.65
C ARG A 323 3.17 -11.17 -6.92
N TYR A 324 3.55 -11.17 -8.20
CA TYR A 324 4.87 -10.69 -8.61
C TYR A 324 4.92 -9.16 -8.54
N LEU A 325 6.02 -8.63 -8.01
CA LEU A 325 6.20 -7.21 -7.74
C LEU A 325 7.58 -6.74 -8.25
N PRO A 326 7.71 -5.48 -8.68
CA PRO A 326 8.98 -4.93 -9.18
C PRO A 326 9.96 -4.62 -8.06
N ASN A 327 9.44 -4.27 -6.88
CA ASN A 327 10.21 -3.81 -5.74
C ASN A 327 9.38 -3.93 -4.46
N ALA A 328 10.08 -3.86 -3.33
CA ALA A 328 9.50 -3.90 -2.00
C ALA A 328 10.31 -3.05 -1.04
N TRP A 329 9.62 -2.44 -0.07
CA TRP A 329 10.24 -1.92 1.13
C TRP A 329 10.60 -3.08 2.04
N VAL A 330 11.85 -3.18 2.47
CA VAL A 330 12.32 -4.22 3.39
C VAL A 330 12.84 -3.60 4.69
N VAL A 331 12.64 -4.33 5.78
CA VAL A 331 13.15 -4.00 7.10
C VAL A 331 14.27 -4.98 7.45
N THR A 332 15.51 -4.50 7.53
CA THR A 332 16.69 -5.34 7.79
C THR A 332 17.38 -4.91 9.08
N ALA A 333 17.83 -5.86 9.88
CA ALA A 333 18.64 -5.57 11.07
C ALA A 333 20.11 -5.32 10.69
N ASN A 334 20.76 -4.39 11.38
CA ASN A 334 22.20 -4.18 11.28
C ASN A 334 22.97 -5.19 12.12
N GLN A 335 24.27 -5.32 11.85
CA GLN A 335 25.10 -6.23 12.61
C GLN A 335 25.11 -5.88 14.11
N ASN A 336 24.97 -6.89 14.97
CA ASN A 336 24.88 -6.80 16.42
C ASN A 336 23.75 -5.90 16.96
N GLN A 337 22.80 -5.47 16.10
CA GLN A 337 21.67 -4.68 16.53
C GLN A 337 20.72 -5.54 17.36
N LYS A 338 20.25 -4.99 18.49
CA LYS A 338 19.21 -5.61 19.31
C LYS A 338 17.88 -5.49 18.59
N VAL A 339 17.20 -6.62 18.38
CA VAL A 339 15.92 -6.67 17.65
C VAL A 339 14.81 -7.22 18.53
N HIS A 340 13.69 -6.49 18.56
CA HIS A 340 12.44 -6.92 19.17
C HIS A 340 11.31 -6.84 18.13
N VAL A 341 10.54 -7.91 18.00
CA VAL A 341 9.36 -7.95 17.12
C VAL A 341 8.14 -8.36 17.94
N THR A 342 7.04 -7.63 17.79
CA THR A 342 5.74 -7.95 18.42
C THR A 342 4.65 -8.06 17.37
N ILE A 343 3.76 -9.03 17.53
CA ILE A 343 2.55 -9.20 16.71
C ILE A 343 1.36 -9.23 17.67
N ASP A 344 0.45 -8.26 17.53
CA ASP A 344 -0.72 -8.09 18.40
C ASP A 344 -0.36 -8.08 19.91
N GLY A 345 0.73 -7.39 20.25
CA GLY A 345 1.26 -7.30 21.61
C GLY A 345 2.08 -8.51 22.06
N ASN A 346 2.06 -9.62 21.34
CA ASN A 346 2.81 -10.83 21.68
C ASN A 346 4.23 -10.77 21.09
N PRO A 347 5.29 -10.99 21.88
CA PRO A 347 6.65 -11.02 21.36
C PRO A 347 6.87 -12.25 20.46
N ALA A 348 7.52 -12.05 19.32
CA ALA A 348 8.01 -13.15 18.50
C ALA A 348 9.20 -13.83 19.18
N SER A 349 9.36 -15.14 18.97
CA SER A 349 10.48 -15.88 19.56
C SER A 349 11.82 -15.43 18.96
N SER A 350 12.84 -15.37 19.82
CA SER A 350 14.22 -15.11 19.40
C SER A 350 14.70 -16.06 18.29
N GLU A 351 14.29 -17.33 18.34
CA GLU A 351 14.58 -18.33 17.30
C GLU A 351 14.00 -17.93 15.94
N LYS A 352 12.73 -17.47 15.91
CA LYS A 352 12.07 -17.05 14.66
C LYS A 352 12.75 -15.80 14.09
N ILE A 353 13.14 -14.87 14.95
CA ILE A 353 13.89 -13.67 14.56
C ILE A 353 15.28 -14.07 14.01
N ALA A 354 16.04 -14.87 14.77
CA ALA A 354 17.38 -15.32 14.42
C ALA A 354 17.43 -16.10 13.10
N LYS A 355 16.42 -16.94 12.83
CA LYS A 355 16.28 -17.68 11.57
C LYS A 355 16.19 -16.75 10.35
N VAL A 356 15.67 -15.54 10.51
CA VAL A 356 15.49 -14.57 9.42
C VAL A 356 16.71 -13.68 9.26
N VAL A 357 17.21 -13.11 10.36
CA VAL A 357 18.34 -12.14 10.34
C VAL A 357 19.71 -12.82 10.28
N GLY A 358 19.78 -14.14 10.44
CA GLY A 358 21.03 -14.89 10.48
C GLY A 358 21.88 -14.58 11.73
N PRO A 359 23.16 -14.99 11.77
CA PRO A 359 24.07 -14.72 12.90
C PRO A 359 24.39 -13.22 13.07
N THR A 360 23.88 -12.37 12.18
CA THR A 360 24.23 -10.96 12.06
C THR A 360 23.60 -10.08 13.15
N ALA A 361 22.44 -10.41 13.71
CA ALA A 361 21.77 -9.54 14.71
C ALA A 361 21.42 -10.28 16.02
N ILE A 362 21.32 -9.52 17.11
CA ILE A 362 21.04 -10.09 18.45
C ILE A 362 19.53 -10.09 18.66
N ALA A 363 18.93 -11.27 18.52
CA ALA A 363 17.53 -11.48 18.85
C ALA A 363 17.36 -11.50 20.38
N LEU A 364 16.49 -10.65 20.91
CA LEU A 364 16.22 -10.57 22.34
C LEU A 364 14.81 -11.05 22.64
N ASN A 365 14.70 -12.10 23.47
CA ASN A 365 13.49 -12.34 24.24
C ASN A 365 13.47 -11.31 25.39
N LYS A 366 12.27 -10.85 25.77
CA LYS A 366 12.13 -10.07 27.01
C LYS A 366 12.69 -10.85 28.19
#